data_AF-A0A7C4BLR8-F1
#
_entry.id   AF-A0A7C4BLR8-F1
#
_cell.length_a   1.000
_cell.length_b   1.000
_cell.length_c   1.000
_cell.angle_alpha   90.00
_cell.angle_beta   90.00
_cell.angle_gamma   90.00
#
_symmetry.space_group_name_H-M   'P 1'
#
loop_
_entity.id
_entity.type
_entity.pdbx_description
1 polymer ?
#
loop_
_entity_poly.entity_id
_entity_poly.type
_entity_poly.pdbx_seq_one_letter_code
_entity_poly.pdbx_strand_id
1 'polypeptide(L)'
;MKLNPEKEIVEKLALELLVCARTAPKARGQDNLELGVITDKEELEKIAQEMEKIAERGEAFKFFKRDADNIRNSEALVLISVDFKNPVGVNCGA
;
A
#
# COMPACT_ATOMS: atom_id res chain seq x y z
N MET A 1 -2.82 -28.19 -17.28
CA MET A 1 -2.01 -26.96 -17.13
C MET A 1 -2.66 -26.11 -16.05
N LYS A 2 -1.89 -25.61 -15.09
CA LYS A 2 -2.40 -24.69 -14.07
C LYS A 2 -2.34 -23.27 -14.63
N LEU A 3 -3.45 -22.55 -14.58
CA LEU A 3 -3.53 -21.16 -15.06
C LEU A 3 -3.24 -20.22 -13.88
N ASN A 4 -2.44 -19.18 -14.13
CA ASN A 4 -2.04 -18.15 -13.17
C ASN A 4 -1.50 -18.70 -11.83
N PRO A 5 -0.56 -19.67 -11.83
CA PRO A 5 0.00 -20.24 -10.60
C PRO A 5 0.72 -19.20 -9.72
N GLU A 6 1.16 -18.09 -10.29
CA GLU A 6 1.77 -16.97 -9.56
C GLU A 6 0.84 -16.38 -8.50
N LYS A 7 -0.49 -16.48 -8.64
CA LYS A 7 -1.46 -15.97 -7.66
C LYS A 7 -1.31 -16.64 -6.28
N GLU A 8 -0.88 -17.90 -6.24
CA GLU A 8 -0.73 -18.66 -5.00
C GLU A 8 0.46 -18.22 -4.14
N ILE A 9 1.40 -17.48 -4.74
CA ILE A 9 2.61 -17.02 -4.04
C ILE A 9 2.58 -15.51 -3.74
N VAL A 10 1.52 -14.79 -4.15
CA VAL A 10 1.44 -13.33 -4.02
C VAL A 10 1.57 -12.89 -2.57
N GLU A 11 0.90 -13.56 -1.63
CA GLU A 11 1.00 -13.23 -0.21
C GLU A 11 2.43 -13.38 0.30
N LYS A 12 3.10 -14.48 -0.06
CA LYS A 12 4.50 -14.71 0.30
C LYS A 12 5.41 -13.62 -0.26
N LEU A 13 5.23 -13.26 -1.54
CA LEU A 13 5.99 -12.17 -2.16
C LEU A 13 5.74 -10.83 -1.45
N ALA A 14 4.49 -10.52 -1.08
CA ALA A 14 4.16 -9.31 -0.35
C ALA A 14 4.88 -9.25 1.01
N LEU A 15 4.95 -10.37 1.74
CA LEU A 15 5.71 -10.45 2.99
C LEU A 15 7.21 -10.23 2.79
N GLU A 16 7.81 -10.80 1.73
CA GLU A 16 9.22 -10.55 1.37
C GLU A 16 9.47 -9.08 1.04
N LEU A 17 8.55 -8.42 0.33
CA LEU A 17 8.61 -6.98 0.05
C LEU A 17 8.55 -6.14 1.32
N LEU A 18 7.75 -6.54 2.33
CA LEU A 18 7.72 -5.84 3.62
C LEU A 18 9.06 -5.94 4.36
N VAL A 19 9.77 -7.08 4.26
CA VAL A 19 11.13 -7.20 4.79
C VAL A 19 12.08 -6.23 4.08
N CYS A 20 12.01 -6.12 2.75
CA CYS A 20 12.79 -5.14 1.99
C CYS A 20 12.47 -3.70 2.41
N ALA A 21 11.18 -3.37 2.57
CA ALA A 21 10.75 -2.06 3.03
C ALA A 21 11.32 -1.75 4.42
N ARG A 22 11.36 -2.75 5.33
CA ARG A 22 11.90 -2.63 6.68
C ARG A 22 13.43 -2.47 6.71
N THR A 23 14.16 -3.09 5.79
CA THR A 23 15.64 -3.06 5.77
C THR A 23 16.25 -1.98 4.89
N ALA A 24 15.46 -1.30 4.04
CA ALA A 24 15.93 -0.16 3.24
C ALA A 24 16.63 0.91 4.12
N PRO A 25 17.57 1.72 3.60
CA PRO A 25 18.20 2.79 4.38
C PRO A 25 17.20 3.92 4.71
N LYS A 26 17.11 4.31 6.00
CA LYS A 26 16.28 5.45 6.47
C LYS A 26 17.16 6.51 7.12
N ALA A 27 16.65 7.73 7.19
CA ALA A 27 17.32 8.84 7.86
C ALA A 27 17.67 8.47 9.32
N ARG A 28 18.96 8.49 9.66
CA ARG A 28 19.50 8.08 10.96
C ARG A 28 19.10 6.67 11.42
N GLY A 29 18.72 5.78 10.51
CA GLY A 29 18.21 4.44 10.86
C GLY A 29 16.89 4.47 11.64
N GLN A 30 16.19 5.61 11.67
CA GLN A 30 14.88 5.71 12.30
C GLN A 30 13.84 5.10 11.39
N ASP A 31 13.13 4.12 11.91
CA ASP A 31 12.15 3.37 11.16
C ASP A 31 10.77 3.61 11.75
N ASN A 32 10.00 4.44 11.04
CA ASN A 32 8.64 4.82 11.40
C ASN A 32 7.60 4.21 10.47
N LEU A 33 7.97 3.16 9.74
CA LEU A 33 7.04 2.47 8.85
C LEU A 33 6.09 1.60 9.66
N GLU A 34 4.78 1.77 9.43
CA GLU A 34 3.79 0.74 9.72
C GLU A 34 3.42 0.06 8.40
N LEU A 35 3.46 -1.27 8.42
CA LEU A 35 3.38 -2.08 7.22
C LEU A 35 2.24 -3.08 7.37
N GLY A 36 1.50 -3.31 6.30
CA GLY A 36 0.42 -4.29 6.27
C GLY A 36 0.30 -4.96 4.91
N VAL A 37 -0.30 -6.15 4.89
CA VAL A 37 -0.72 -6.84 3.67
C VAL A 37 -2.19 -7.20 3.83
N ILE A 38 -2.96 -6.96 2.77
CA ILE A 38 -4.37 -7.37 2.70
C ILE A 38 -4.51 -8.30 1.51
N THR A 39 -4.95 -9.53 1.77
CA THR A 39 -5.30 -10.55 0.75
C THR A 39 -6.79 -10.88 0.77
N ASP A 40 -7.49 -10.51 1.84
CA ASP A 40 -8.93 -10.72 1.98
C ASP A 40 -9.71 -9.84 1.00
N LYS A 41 -10.57 -10.49 0.19
CA LYS A 41 -11.32 -9.80 -0.87
C LYS A 41 -12.41 -8.87 -0.32
N GLU A 42 -13.00 -9.18 0.83
CA GLU A 42 -13.99 -8.29 1.44
C GLU A 42 -13.33 -7.01 1.96
N GLU A 43 -12.14 -7.13 2.53
CA GLU A 43 -11.38 -5.99 3.03
C GLU A 43 -10.83 -5.12 1.88
N LEU A 44 -10.39 -5.72 0.76
CA LEU A 44 -10.06 -4.99 -0.45
C LEU A 44 -11.26 -4.23 -1.03
N GLU A 45 -12.45 -4.84 -1.03
CA GLU A 45 -13.68 -4.18 -1.49
C GLU A 45 -14.06 -2.99 -0.60
N LYS A 46 -13.94 -3.12 0.73
CA LYS A 46 -14.16 -1.98 1.65
C LYS A 46 -13.25 -0.81 1.32
N ILE A 47 -11.96 -1.07 1.05
CA ILE A 47 -11.01 -0.03 0.65
C ILE A 47 -11.40 0.60 -0.69
N ALA A 48 -11.77 -0.21 -1.68
CA ALA A 48 -12.21 0.29 -2.98
C ALA A 48 -13.44 1.21 -2.86
N GLN A 49 -14.42 0.84 -2.03
CA GLN A 49 -15.60 1.67 -1.77
C GLN A 49 -15.24 3.00 -1.10
N GLU A 50 -14.32 3.01 -0.14
CA GLU A 50 -13.84 4.25 0.46
C GLU A 50 -13.13 5.13 -0.58
N MET A 51 -12.36 4.55 -1.50
CA MET A 51 -11.75 5.29 -2.60
C MET A 51 -12.79 5.90 -3.54
N GLU A 52 -13.88 5.20 -3.85
CA GLU A 52 -15.01 5.75 -4.61
C GLU A 52 -15.67 6.93 -3.90
N LYS A 53 -15.91 6.83 -2.59
CA LYS A 53 -16.41 7.96 -1.79
C LYS A 53 -15.47 9.16 -1.81
N ILE A 54 -14.15 8.93 -1.87
CA ILE A 54 -13.18 10.02 -2.02
C ILE A 54 -13.30 10.64 -3.41
N ALA A 55 -13.52 9.85 -4.46
CA ALA A 55 -13.66 10.34 -5.83
C ALA A 55 -14.86 11.29 -6.01
N GLU A 56 -15.91 11.14 -5.19
CA GLU A 56 -17.09 12.01 -5.20
C GLU A 56 -16.83 13.41 -4.58
N ARG A 57 -15.69 13.63 -3.89
CA ARG A 57 -15.39 14.89 -3.20
C ARG A 57 -15.05 16.05 -4.15
N GLY A 58 -14.85 15.79 -5.43
CA GLY A 58 -14.65 16.82 -6.46
C GLY A 58 -13.77 16.37 -7.62
N GLU A 59 -13.67 17.21 -8.67
CA GLU A 59 -12.92 16.90 -9.90
C GLU A 59 -11.48 16.46 -9.65
N ALA A 60 -10.81 17.11 -8.69
CA ALA A 60 -9.43 16.78 -8.32
C ALA A 60 -9.24 15.35 -7.80
N PHE A 61 -10.31 14.68 -7.33
CA PHE A 61 -10.25 13.35 -6.72
C PHE A 61 -10.80 12.24 -7.64
N LYS A 62 -11.33 12.56 -8.82
CA LYS A 62 -11.97 11.56 -9.70
C LYS A 62 -11.10 10.36 -10.06
N PHE A 63 -9.77 10.52 -10.05
CA PHE A 63 -8.84 9.43 -10.33
C PHE A 63 -8.93 8.27 -9.31
N PHE A 64 -9.41 8.53 -8.09
CA PHE A 64 -9.62 7.48 -7.08
C PHE A 64 -10.63 6.42 -7.54
N LYS A 65 -11.55 6.74 -8.46
CA LYS A 65 -12.46 5.75 -9.03
C LYS A 65 -11.71 4.66 -9.81
N ARG A 66 -10.75 5.06 -10.66
CA ARG A 66 -9.87 4.11 -11.36
C ARG A 66 -9.06 3.28 -10.35
N ASP A 67 -8.56 3.93 -9.31
CA ASP A 67 -7.74 3.24 -8.31
C ASP A 67 -8.53 2.25 -7.47
N ALA A 68 -9.80 2.54 -7.16
CA ALA A 68 -10.71 1.57 -6.56
C ALA A 68 -10.83 0.29 -7.39
N ASP A 69 -10.98 0.43 -8.72
CA ASP A 69 -11.03 -0.72 -9.63
C ASP A 69 -9.69 -1.49 -9.66
N ASN A 70 -8.55 -0.80 -9.55
CA ASN A 70 -7.26 -1.46 -9.41
C ASN A 70 -7.18 -2.30 -8.13
N ILE A 71 -7.68 -1.78 -7.01
CA ILE A 71 -7.72 -2.51 -5.73
C ILE A 71 -8.60 -3.77 -5.84
N ARG A 72 -9.80 -3.66 -6.42
CA ARG A 72 -10.71 -4.82 -6.62
C ARG A 72 -10.09 -5.94 -7.44
N ASN A 73 -9.33 -5.55 -8.47
CA ASN A 73 -8.69 -6.50 -9.38
C ASN A 73 -7.35 -7.04 -8.85
N SER A 74 -6.88 -6.57 -7.69
CA SER A 74 -5.61 -7.00 -7.09
C SER A 74 -5.77 -8.30 -6.28
N GLU A 75 -4.73 -9.14 -6.27
CA GLU A 75 -4.69 -10.33 -5.41
C GLU A 75 -4.19 -10.04 -3.99
N ALA A 76 -3.41 -8.98 -3.83
CA ALA A 76 -3.02 -8.46 -2.54
C ALA A 76 -2.77 -6.95 -2.64
N LEU A 77 -2.93 -6.26 -1.51
CA LEU A 77 -2.53 -4.87 -1.33
C LEU A 77 -1.42 -4.81 -0.27
N VAL A 78 -0.27 -4.26 -0.66
CA VAL A 78 0.81 -3.93 0.27
C VAL A 78 0.61 -2.50 0.74
N LEU A 79 0.32 -2.34 2.03
CA LEU A 79 0.14 -1.05 2.68
C LEU A 79 1.46 -0.61 3.34
N ILE A 80 1.88 0.60 3.02
CA ILE A 80 3.05 1.26 3.62
C ILE A 80 2.59 2.61 4.14
N SER A 81 2.59 2.78 5.45
CA SER A 81 2.36 4.07 6.10
C SER A 81 3.62 4.54 6.82
N VAL A 82 3.67 5.83 7.13
CA VAL A 82 4.73 6.45 7.92
C VAL A 82 4.08 7.16 9.10
N ASP A 83 4.38 6.72 10.32
CA ASP A 83 4.00 7.42 11.55
C ASP A 83 5.01 8.56 11.81
N PHE A 84 4.82 9.66 11.08
CA PHE A 84 5.72 10.81 11.14
C PHE A 84 5.44 11.67 12.39
N LYS A 85 6.15 11.38 13.48
CA LYS A 85 6.02 12.14 14.74
C LYS A 85 6.87 13.41 14.76
N ASN A 86 8.12 13.32 14.32
CA ASN A 86 9.07 14.42 14.36
C ASN A 86 9.99 14.40 13.14
N PRO A 87 10.37 15.57 12.62
CA PRO A 87 11.44 15.64 11.63
C PRO A 87 12.74 15.13 12.23
N VAL A 88 13.51 14.39 11.44
CA VAL A 88 14.77 13.74 11.87
C VAL A 88 15.89 14.77 12.20
N GLY A 89 15.63 16.06 12.02
CA GLY A 89 16.55 17.14 12.38
C GLY A 89 17.81 17.15 11.53
N VAL A 90 17.69 16.72 10.27
CA VAL A 90 18.75 16.76 9.27
C VAL A 90 18.42 17.85 8.26
N ASN A 91 19.42 18.65 7.88
CA ASN A 91 19.27 19.60 6.80
C ASN A 91 19.37 18.81 5.48
N CYS A 92 18.23 18.48 4.89
CA CYS A 92 18.16 17.75 3.62
C CYS A 92 18.51 18.60 2.39
N GLY A 93 18.86 19.89 2.57
CA GLY A 93 19.36 20.75 1.49
C GLY A 93 18.37 21.04 0.37
N ALA A 94 17.07 20.90 0.63
CA ALA A 94 16.01 21.27 -0.29
C ALA A 94 15.81 22.78 -0.38
#